data_AF-A0A9W6SWV4-F1
#
_entry.id   AF-A0A9W6SWV4-F1
#
_cell.length_a   1.000
_cell.length_b   1.000
_cell.length_c   1.000
_cell.angle_alpha   90.00
_cell.angle_beta   90.00
_cell.angle_gamma   90.00
#
_symmetry.space_group_name_H-M   'P 1'
#
loop_
_entity.id
_entity.type
_entity.pdbx_description
1 polymer ?
#
loop_
_entity_poly.entity_id
_entity_poly.type
_entity_poly.pdbx_seq_one_letter_code
_entity_poly.pdbx_strand_id
1 'polypeptide(L)'
;MSGASRNSVKALFENLAKQMELFSNKTFEHHQKEAIKKQNALIQYKRLQYLRSGKQLSKEEDLALVNEIKQSTDVFKPQINIEFLQHLNKEDIHDVSKDHLNNITVFLQSQREYCELLERYNPGISMKQEDKVRKTARRVGLDIPE
;
A
#
# COMPACT_ATOMS: atom_id res chain seq x y z
N MET A 1 18.03 12.20 35.50
CA MET A 1 16.56 12.35 35.57
C MET A 1 15.95 11.13 34.91
N SER A 2 15.59 10.13 35.71
CA SER A 2 15.12 8.82 35.26
C SER A 2 13.61 8.80 35.34
N GLY A 3 12.94 8.98 34.21
CA GLY A 3 11.49 9.04 34.11
C GLY A 3 11.04 8.69 32.71
N ALA A 4 11.29 7.44 32.28
CA ALA A 4 10.73 6.92 31.05
C ALA A 4 10.03 5.59 31.37
N SER A 5 8.72 5.62 31.14
CA SER A 5 7.71 4.58 31.30
C SER A 5 8.21 3.13 31.37
N ARG A 6 7.96 2.45 32.50
CA ARG A 6 7.88 0.97 32.52
C ARG A 6 6.58 0.57 31.80
N ASN A 7 6.55 0.69 30.48
CA ASN A 7 5.53 0.00 29.71
C ASN A 7 5.77 -1.51 29.89
N SER A 8 4.72 -2.26 30.20
CA SER A 8 4.81 -3.71 30.25
C SER A 8 5.29 -4.22 28.89
N VAL A 9 6.06 -5.32 28.88
CA VAL A 9 6.55 -5.97 27.66
C VAL A 9 5.38 -6.24 26.69
N LYS A 10 4.25 -6.67 27.24
CA LYS A 10 2.99 -6.85 26.52
C LYS A 10 2.51 -5.58 25.83
N ALA A 11 2.53 -4.42 26.51
CA ALA A 11 2.11 -3.15 25.92
C ALA A 11 3.06 -2.70 24.79
N LEU A 12 4.37 -2.92 24.92
CA LEU A 12 5.33 -2.63 23.85
C LEU A 12 5.08 -3.53 22.64
N PHE A 13 4.82 -4.82 22.87
CA PHE A 13 4.50 -5.78 21.83
C PHE A 13 3.19 -5.46 21.10
N GLU A 14 2.12 -5.13 21.83
CA GLU A 14 0.83 -4.72 21.24
C GLU A 14 0.98 -3.45 20.39
N ASN A 15 1.76 -2.48 20.86
CA ASN A 15 2.06 -1.28 20.10
C ASN A 15 2.84 -1.58 18.82
N LEU A 16 3.86 -2.43 18.89
CA LEU A 16 4.62 -2.85 17.71
C LEU A 16 3.71 -3.53 16.68
N ALA A 17 2.91 -4.51 17.11
CA ALA A 17 1.98 -5.22 16.25
C ALA A 17 1.01 -4.25 15.55
N LYS A 18 0.45 -3.30 16.31
CA LYS A 18 -0.42 -2.26 15.77
C LYS A 18 0.30 -1.37 14.74
N GLN A 19 1.55 -0.96 15.00
CA GLN A 19 2.31 -0.15 14.04
C GLN A 19 2.60 -0.92 12.75
N MET A 20 2.96 -2.21 12.86
CA MET A 20 3.15 -3.05 11.69
C MET A 20 1.84 -3.18 10.89
N GLU A 21 0.70 -3.39 11.55
CA GLU A 21 -0.60 -3.48 10.88
C GLU A 21 -0.91 -2.21 10.10
N LEU A 22 -0.77 -1.05 10.74
CA LEU A 22 -0.97 0.25 10.09
C LEU A 22 -0.04 0.44 8.89
N PHE A 23 1.22 0.06 9.01
CA PHE A 23 2.19 0.17 7.93
C PHE A 23 1.84 -0.74 6.74
N SER A 24 1.47 -1.99 7.02
CA SER A 24 1.05 -2.95 5.99
C SER A 24 -0.21 -2.49 5.25
N ASN A 25 -1.18 -1.93 5.99
CA ASN A 25 -2.43 -1.42 5.44
C ASN A 25 -2.18 -0.25 4.49
N LYS A 26 -1.36 0.73 4.90
CA LYS A 26 -1.01 1.88 4.04
C LYS A 26 -0.28 1.45 2.77
N THR A 27 0.67 0.53 2.90
CA THR A 27 1.42 -0.01 1.76
C THR A 27 0.50 -0.75 0.81
N PHE A 28 -0.42 -1.55 1.35
CA PHE A 28 -1.44 -2.25 0.57
C PHE A 28 -2.36 -1.27 -0.18
N GLU A 29 -2.88 -0.23 0.48
CA GLU A 29 -3.71 0.79 -0.17
C GLU A 29 -2.99 1.45 -1.37
N HIS A 30 -1.69 1.72 -1.24
CA HIS A 30 -0.88 2.25 -2.32
C HIS A 30 -0.84 1.30 -3.52
N HIS A 31 -0.52 0.02 -3.29
CA HIS A 31 -0.47 -0.98 -4.36
C HIS A 31 -1.86 -1.31 -4.94
N GLN A 32 -2.91 -1.29 -4.12
CA GLN A 32 -4.28 -1.53 -4.54
C GLN A 32 -4.72 -0.50 -5.59
N LYS A 33 -4.34 0.78 -5.45
CA LYS A 33 -4.63 1.82 -6.45
C LYS A 33 -4.02 1.48 -7.81
N GLU A 34 -2.79 0.98 -7.85
CA GLU A 34 -2.17 0.57 -9.11
C GLU A 34 -2.82 -0.70 -9.70
N ALA A 35 -3.18 -1.66 -8.86
CA ALA A 35 -3.89 -2.86 -9.29
C ALA A 35 -5.24 -2.53 -9.92
N ILE A 36 -6.03 -1.65 -9.30
CA ILE A 36 -7.32 -1.17 -9.83
C ILE A 36 -7.13 -0.48 -11.18
N LYS A 37 -6.08 0.34 -11.35
CA LYS A 37 -5.79 0.97 -12.65
C LYS A 37 -5.53 -0.07 -13.74
N LYS A 38 -4.68 -1.08 -13.46
CA LYS A 38 -4.38 -2.17 -14.40
C LYS A 38 -5.63 -2.99 -14.73
N GLN A 39 -6.45 -3.28 -13.72
CA GLN A 39 -7.71 -4.00 -13.86
C GLN A 39 -8.68 -3.25 -14.79
N ASN A 40 -8.85 -1.94 -14.59
CA ASN A 40 -9.71 -1.11 -15.44
C ASN A 40 -9.19 -1.06 -16.88
N ALA A 41 -7.86 -0.93 -17.07
CA ALA A 41 -7.25 -0.98 -18.40
C ALA A 41 -7.49 -2.32 -19.10
N LEU A 42 -7.41 -3.44 -18.36
CA LEU A 42 -7.68 -4.77 -18.90
C LEU A 42 -9.15 -4.93 -19.31
N ILE A 43 -10.09 -4.44 -18.49
CA ILE A 43 -11.52 -4.41 -18.84
C ILE A 43 -11.73 -3.62 -20.14
N GLN A 44 -11.16 -2.43 -20.25
CA GLN A 44 -11.27 -1.59 -21.44
C GLN A 44 -10.67 -2.27 -22.68
N TYR A 45 -9.49 -2.88 -22.54
CA TYR A 45 -8.84 -3.63 -23.61
C TYR A 45 -9.71 -4.78 -24.12
N LYS A 46 -10.25 -5.60 -23.21
CA LYS A 46 -11.13 -6.71 -23.61
C LYS A 46 -12.38 -6.19 -24.30
N ARG A 47 -13.04 -5.14 -23.77
CA ARG A 47 -14.20 -4.50 -24.43
C ARG A 47 -13.88 -4.07 -25.86
N LEU A 48 -12.73 -3.42 -26.06
CA LEU A 48 -12.29 -2.99 -27.40
C LEU A 48 -12.04 -4.19 -28.33
N GLN A 49 -11.46 -5.27 -27.81
CA GLN A 49 -11.23 -6.51 -28.56
C GLN A 49 -12.55 -7.13 -29.04
N TYR A 50 -13.59 -7.14 -28.20
CA TYR A 50 -14.92 -7.62 -28.59
C TYR A 50 -15.58 -6.75 -29.66
N LEU A 51 -15.50 -5.42 -29.53
CA LEU A 51 -16.00 -4.48 -30.53
C LEU A 51 -15.32 -4.69 -31.89
N ARG A 52 -13.98 -4.86 -31.89
CA ARG A 52 -13.21 -5.18 -33.11
C ARG A 52 -13.59 -6.52 -33.72
N SER A 53 -14.03 -7.49 -32.92
CA SER A 53 -14.50 -8.80 -33.39
C SER A 53 -15.91 -8.77 -33.99
N GLY A 54 -16.57 -7.61 -34.04
CA GLY A 54 -17.94 -7.46 -34.57
C GLY A 54 -19.04 -7.97 -33.65
N LYS A 55 -18.71 -8.36 -32.40
CA LYS A 55 -19.68 -8.81 -31.39
C LYS A 55 -20.14 -7.61 -30.56
N GLN A 56 -21.45 -7.44 -30.39
CA GLN A 56 -22.00 -6.51 -29.40
C GLN A 56 -22.11 -7.23 -28.06
N LEU A 57 -21.43 -6.73 -27.04
CA LEU A 57 -21.61 -7.23 -25.67
C LEU A 57 -23.01 -6.86 -25.17
N SER A 58 -23.78 -7.86 -24.76
CA SER A 58 -24.96 -7.61 -23.94
C SER A 58 -24.53 -7.06 -22.56
N LYS A 59 -25.43 -6.33 -21.88
CA LYS A 59 -25.16 -5.80 -20.53
C LYS A 59 -24.78 -6.90 -19.54
N GLU A 60 -25.34 -8.10 -19.70
CA GLU A 60 -25.07 -9.26 -18.83
C GLU A 60 -23.67 -9.85 -19.08
N GLU A 61 -23.22 -9.89 -20.33
CA GLU A 61 -21.90 -10.39 -20.71
C GLU A 61 -20.79 -9.43 -20.25
N ASP A 62 -21.03 -8.12 -20.30
CA ASP A 62 -20.10 -7.12 -19.77
C ASP A 62 -19.96 -7.24 -18.24
N LEU A 63 -21.08 -7.46 -17.54
CA LEU A 63 -21.04 -7.70 -16.10
C LEU A 63 -20.28 -8.98 -15.74
N ALA A 64 -20.48 -10.05 -16.51
CA ALA A 64 -19.75 -11.31 -16.32
C ALA A 64 -18.23 -11.12 -16.54
N LEU A 65 -17.83 -10.42 -17.60
CA LEU A 65 -16.43 -10.11 -17.90
C LEU A 65 -15.78 -9.26 -16.82
N VAL A 66 -16.49 -8.24 -16.32
CA VAL A 66 -16.01 -7.41 -15.21
C VAL A 66 -15.82 -8.24 -13.95
N ASN A 67 -16.75 -9.15 -13.64
CA ASN A 67 -16.67 -10.00 -12.46
C ASN A 67 -15.53 -11.02 -12.56
N GLU A 68 -15.32 -11.63 -13.74
CA GLU A 68 -14.20 -12.54 -13.99
C GLU A 68 -12.85 -11.84 -13.83
N ILE A 69 -12.71 -10.64 -14.39
CA ILE A 69 -11.48 -9.84 -14.27
C ILE A 69 -11.27 -9.38 -12.82
N LYS A 70 -12.34 -8.98 -12.13
CA LYS A 70 -12.29 -8.66 -10.68
C LYS A 70 -11.76 -9.85 -9.88
N GLN A 71 -12.32 -11.04 -10.07
CA GLN A 71 -11.93 -12.24 -9.33
C GLN A 71 -10.48 -12.64 -9.58
N SER A 72 -9.99 -12.51 -10.83
CA SER A 72 -8.61 -12.87 -11.19
C SER A 72 -7.57 -11.82 -10.79
N THR A 73 -7.97 -10.56 -10.64
CA THR A 73 -7.06 -9.43 -10.34
C THR A 73 -7.21 -8.93 -8.90
N ASP A 74 -8.04 -9.59 -8.09
CA ASP A 74 -8.28 -9.15 -6.72
C ASP A 74 -6.99 -9.26 -5.89
N VAL A 75 -6.67 -8.20 -5.17
CA VAL A 75 -5.47 -8.16 -4.32
C VAL A 75 -5.91 -8.33 -2.88
N PHE A 76 -5.42 -9.37 -2.23
CA PHE A 76 -5.77 -9.64 -0.84
C PHE A 76 -5.00 -8.73 0.10
N LYS A 77 -5.72 -8.21 1.10
CA LYS A 77 -5.10 -7.47 2.20
C LYS A 77 -4.13 -8.40 2.95
N PRO A 78 -2.85 -8.06 3.08
CA PRO A 78 -1.90 -8.90 3.80
C PRO A 78 -2.31 -8.97 5.27
N GLN A 79 -2.34 -10.19 5.81
CA GLN A 79 -2.52 -10.42 7.25
C GLN A 79 -1.14 -10.58 7.86
N ILE A 80 -0.84 -9.78 8.88
CA ILE A 80 0.46 -9.89 9.56
C ILE A 80 0.44 -11.13 10.41
N ASN A 81 1.33 -12.07 10.10
CA ASN A 81 1.55 -13.20 10.99
C ASN A 81 2.42 -12.75 12.17
N ILE A 82 1.78 -12.56 13.33
CA ILE A 82 2.44 -12.17 14.59
C ILE A 82 2.95 -13.41 15.34
N GLU A 83 2.68 -14.63 14.85
CA GLU A 83 3.10 -15.89 15.47
C GLU A 83 4.60 -15.93 15.76
N PHE A 84 5.43 -15.50 14.79
CA PHE A 84 6.87 -15.41 15.00
C PHE A 84 7.24 -14.45 16.12
N LEU A 85 6.46 -13.40 16.40
CA LEU A 85 6.78 -12.41 17.43
C LEU A 85 6.21 -12.78 18.80
N GLN A 86 5.35 -13.81 18.91
CA GLN A 86 4.73 -14.20 20.19
C GLN A 86 5.75 -14.55 21.29
N HIS A 87 6.95 -15.03 20.92
CA HIS A 87 8.02 -15.29 21.88
C HIS A 87 8.54 -14.02 22.58
N LEU A 88 8.32 -12.84 21.98
CA LEU A 88 8.64 -11.53 22.53
C LEU A 88 7.57 -11.01 23.51
N ASN A 89 6.51 -11.79 23.75
CA ASN A 89 5.48 -11.48 24.74
C ASN A 89 5.71 -12.19 26.09
N LYS A 90 6.87 -12.84 26.28
CA LYS A 90 7.23 -13.47 27.56
C LYS A 90 7.64 -12.41 28.59
N GLU A 91 7.30 -12.61 29.86
CA GLU A 91 7.62 -11.64 30.91
C GLU A 91 9.13 -11.55 31.21
N ASP A 92 9.88 -12.64 30.97
CA ASP A 92 11.33 -12.76 31.23
C ASP A 92 12.22 -12.28 30.08
N ILE A 93 11.89 -11.14 29.48
CA ILE A 93 12.69 -10.57 28.40
C ILE A 93 13.79 -9.67 28.95
N HIS A 94 15.02 -9.90 28.47
CA HIS A 94 16.20 -9.10 28.83
C HIS A 94 15.97 -7.61 28.53
N ASP A 95 16.50 -6.71 29.35
CA ASP A 95 16.23 -5.27 29.22
C ASP A 95 16.61 -4.70 27.84
N VAL A 96 17.74 -5.17 27.29
CA VAL A 96 18.16 -4.86 25.90
C VAL A 96 17.08 -5.17 24.86
N SER A 97 16.36 -6.27 25.01
CA SER A 97 15.27 -6.64 24.09
C SER A 97 14.05 -5.74 24.26
N LYS A 98 13.77 -5.23 25.48
CA LYS A 98 12.74 -4.21 25.70
C LYS A 98 13.09 -2.90 25.00
N ASP A 99 14.34 -2.49 25.09
CA ASP A 99 14.85 -1.31 24.39
C ASP A 99 14.77 -1.48 22.86
N HIS A 100 15.11 -2.67 22.35
CA HIS A 100 14.93 -2.98 20.93
C HIS A 100 13.47 -2.90 20.49
N LEU A 101 12.53 -3.46 21.24
CA LEU A 101 11.09 -3.35 20.93
C LEU A 101 10.63 -1.89 20.87
N ASN A 102 11.07 -1.07 21.83
CA ASN A 102 10.76 0.35 21.85
C ASN A 102 11.38 1.06 20.63
N ASN A 103 12.66 0.84 20.34
CA ASN A 103 13.36 1.45 19.21
C ASN A 103 12.72 1.09 17.86
N ILE A 104 12.32 -0.16 17.66
CA ILE A 104 11.64 -0.60 16.44
C ILE A 104 10.27 0.09 16.32
N THR A 105 9.53 0.18 17.44
CA THR A 105 8.21 0.84 17.45
C THR A 105 8.34 2.32 17.06
N VAL A 106 9.29 3.03 17.65
CA VAL A 106 9.59 4.44 17.33
C VAL A 106 10.04 4.58 15.88
N PHE A 107 10.92 3.69 15.40
CA PHE A 107 11.37 3.69 14.02
C PHE A 107 10.21 3.55 13.03
N LEU A 108 9.32 2.57 13.21
CA LEU A 108 8.17 2.37 12.32
C LEU A 108 7.23 3.59 12.32
N GLN A 109 6.99 4.20 13.47
CA GLN A 109 6.22 5.43 13.55
C GLN A 109 6.89 6.57 12.78
N SER A 110 8.18 6.80 13.02
CA SER A 110 8.94 7.86 12.35
C SER A 110 9.03 7.66 10.84
N GLN A 111 9.15 6.42 10.37
CA GLN A 111 9.17 6.09 8.95
C GLN A 111 7.84 6.44 8.28
N ARG A 112 6.72 6.19 8.96
CA ARG A 112 5.39 6.55 8.45
C ARG A 112 5.23 8.05 8.34
N GLU A 113 5.60 8.80 9.38
CA GLU A 113 5.56 10.27 9.38
C GLU A 113 6.48 10.86 8.30
N TYR A 114 7.67 10.30 8.13
CA TYR A 114 8.61 10.68 7.07
C TYR A 114 8.00 10.49 5.68
N CYS A 115 7.38 9.33 5.40
CA CYS A 115 6.71 9.10 4.12
C CYS A 115 5.57 10.11 3.87
N GLU A 116 4.76 10.42 4.89
CA GLU A 116 3.68 11.41 4.77
C GLU A 116 4.21 12.82 4.48
N LEU A 117 5.30 13.22 5.13
CA LEU A 117 5.94 14.50 4.90
C LEU A 117 6.57 14.57 3.50
N LEU A 118 7.24 13.51 3.06
CA LEU A 118 7.80 13.42 1.71
C LEU A 118 6.72 13.61 0.64
N GLU A 119 5.59 12.93 0.76
CA GLU A 119 4.49 13.05 -0.20
C GLU A 119 3.88 14.47 -0.19
N ARG A 120 3.79 15.11 0.98
CA ARG A 120 3.26 16.48 1.12
C ARG A 120 4.14 17.53 0.49
N TYR A 121 5.45 17.46 0.76
CA TYR A 121 6.41 18.47 0.29
C TYR A 121 6.98 18.17 -1.09
N ASN A 122 6.94 16.90 -1.52
CA ASN A 122 7.34 16.48 -2.85
C ASN A 122 6.28 15.60 -3.53
N PRO A 123 5.12 16.17 -3.90
CA PRO A 123 4.04 15.43 -4.55
C PRO A 123 4.43 14.83 -5.93
N GLY A 124 5.58 15.25 -6.48
CA GLY A 124 6.14 14.71 -7.72
C GLY A 124 7.07 13.52 -7.53
N ILE A 125 7.40 13.13 -6.29
CA ILE A 125 8.41 12.09 -6.03
C ILE A 125 7.95 10.72 -6.52
N SER A 126 6.68 10.38 -6.29
CA SER A 126 6.05 9.12 -6.69
C SER A 126 5.48 9.14 -8.11
N MET A 127 5.66 10.23 -8.87
CA MET A 127 5.23 10.30 -10.26
C MET A 127 6.14 9.46 -11.17
N LYS A 128 5.53 8.68 -12.07
CA LYS A 128 6.27 7.98 -13.13
C LYS A 128 6.95 8.99 -14.05
N GLN A 129 8.04 8.55 -14.67
CA GLN A 129 8.83 9.42 -15.54
C GLN A 129 8.01 9.94 -16.73
N GLU A 130 7.16 9.10 -17.31
CA GLU A 130 6.23 9.48 -18.38
C GLU A 130 5.30 10.63 -17.94
N ASP A 131 4.72 10.55 -16.73
CA ASP A 131 3.85 11.60 -16.22
C ASP A 131 4.61 12.91 -15.96
N LYS A 132 5.88 12.82 -15.54
CA LYS A 132 6.76 13.99 -15.38
C LYS A 132 7.05 14.65 -16.72
N VAL A 133 7.39 13.86 -17.74
CA VAL A 133 7.62 14.33 -19.10
C VAL A 133 6.34 14.97 -19.67
N ARG A 134 5.17 14.36 -19.45
CA ARG A 134 3.89 14.93 -19.89
C ARG A 134 3.53 16.24 -19.19
N LYS A 135 3.73 16.34 -17.86
CA LYS A 135 3.48 17.60 -17.13
C LYS A 135 4.42 18.72 -17.57
N THR A 136 5.68 18.39 -17.84
CA THR A 136 6.66 19.37 -18.33
C THR A 136 6.37 19.79 -19.77
N ALA A 137 5.97 18.86 -20.63
CA ALA A 137 5.49 19.17 -21.99
C ALA A 137 4.26 20.09 -21.99
N ARG A 138 3.25 19.79 -21.16
CA ARG A 138 2.07 20.66 -21.02
C ARG A 138 2.41 22.07 -20.51
N ARG A 139 3.44 22.21 -19.67
CA ARG A 139 3.93 23.52 -19.21
C ARG A 139 4.48 24.37 -20.36
N VAL A 140 4.98 23.76 -21.43
CA VAL A 140 5.49 24.44 -22.63
C VAL A 140 4.49 24.43 -23.79
N GLY A 141 3.23 24.02 -23.56
CA GLY A 141 2.19 23.97 -24.58
C GLY A 141 2.33 22.79 -25.57
N LEU A 142 3.11 21.76 -25.22
CA LEU A 142 3.26 20.54 -26.02
C LEU A 142 2.37 19.42 -25.45
N ASP A 143 1.54 18.80 -26.29
CA ASP A 143 0.77 17.61 -25.95
C ASP A 143 1.50 16.34 -26.43
N ILE A 144 1.76 15.43 -25.49
CA ILE A 144 2.40 14.13 -25.76
C ILE A 144 1.28 13.06 -25.79
N PRO A 145 1.17 12.29 -26.89
CA PRO A 145 0.20 11.18 -26.97
C PRO A 145 0.50 10.06 -25.96
N GLU A 146 -0.54 9.28 -25.63
CA GLU A 146 -0.44 8.08 -24.77
C GLU A 146 0.27 6.92 -25.47
#